data_AF-A0A7X6YXH6-F1
#
_entry.id   AF-A0A7X6YXH6-F1
#
_cell.length_a   1.000
_cell.length_b   1.000
_cell.length_c   1.000
_cell.angle_alpha   90.00
_cell.angle_beta   90.00
_cell.angle_gamma   90.00
#
_symmetry.space_group_name_H-M   'P 1'
#
loop_
_entity.id
_entity.type
_entity.pdbx_description
1 polymer ?
#
loop_
_entity_poly.entity_id
_entity_poly.type
_entity_poly.pdbx_seq_one_letter_code
_entity_poly.pdbx_strand_id
1 'polypeptide(L)'
;MNDIDSRKDDPTLSKQEQAAKEREELAKAAEAVTQETDEVYALDDERRIKVLSPSALVFRRFIRNRLAVIGVIILIFMFLFSFVGAELSPYGYQQMFYTTEERLQDFGGVQQNDELRFLIKEGSNFPSGAKAYMLRAIGEGKSSYEYSGNVYGIDAISDDAYTISAGVQVASFMQLGKNLVFSSEEDLPDGLEAVLREAIDAEQEEIEFEGELFTIEPDGRAYKIYSAAPVVLASYNIVAFDDPEARNSYEFQLALEQAVAEGPGEHEIEFDGTAYVVGVDEEEQAEISLLDGTLYATLSRHMVNALNQSVHLPIGFVAAAIEAIDNDAKSFSYKLNGVEREFAFELRYQRWVLREMQTVTIYNMRSAPSSEHWLGTDATGMDMFTRLMYGGRVSLLVGFVVVFIAVLIGVVLGGLAGYFGGIVDVIIMRLVEVFFCIPTLPILIIIGAIMDEMRVSGSSRLLYLMIVLGLLSWAGVARMVRGQILSLREQEFMVATEATGISVSRRIFKHLVPNVIPLLIVYATMSLGSTIITESTLSFLGLGVKYPTATWGNIINGVSTSYDMNNFPWLWIPAGLCIVVTVLAFNFVGDGLRDAFDPRMKR
;
A
#
# COMPACT_ATOMS: atom_id res chain seq x y z
N MET A 1 87.06 -112.44 -15.13
CA MET A 1 86.48 -112.18 -13.80
C MET A 1 85.96 -110.75 -13.84
N ASN A 2 84.65 -110.61 -14.07
CA ASN A 2 83.69 -109.50 -13.88
C ASN A 2 84.18 -108.04 -14.06
N ASP A 3 83.50 -107.10 -14.72
CA ASP A 3 82.08 -107.01 -15.11
C ASP A 3 81.90 -105.96 -16.22
N ILE A 4 80.73 -106.00 -16.83
CA ILE A 4 80.32 -105.41 -18.11
C ILE A 4 80.08 -103.89 -18.04
N ASP A 5 80.64 -103.12 -18.97
CA ASP A 5 80.08 -101.83 -19.41
C ASP A 5 80.06 -101.74 -20.95
N SER A 6 78.93 -102.16 -21.52
CA SER A 6 78.61 -101.97 -22.93
C SER A 6 77.30 -101.19 -23.04
N ARG A 7 77.38 -99.88 -22.82
CA ARG A 7 76.38 -98.91 -23.29
C ARG A 7 77.05 -97.72 -23.97
N LYS A 8 77.71 -98.00 -25.09
CA LYS A 8 77.92 -97.03 -26.18
C LYS A 8 77.59 -97.79 -27.45
N ASP A 9 76.86 -97.14 -28.35
CA ASP A 9 76.40 -97.64 -29.65
C ASP A 9 74.99 -98.28 -29.66
N ASP A 10 74.01 -97.54 -29.12
CA ASP A 10 72.61 -97.73 -29.53
C ASP A 10 72.19 -96.60 -30.52
N PRO A 11 72.04 -96.90 -31.82
CA PRO A 11 71.68 -95.92 -32.85
C PRO A 11 70.22 -95.41 -32.76
N THR A 12 69.47 -95.82 -31.73
CA THR A 12 68.11 -95.33 -31.45
C THR A 12 68.07 -94.07 -30.57
N LEU A 13 69.11 -93.80 -29.78
CA LEU A 13 69.16 -92.62 -28.89
C LEU A 13 69.34 -91.30 -29.65
N SER A 14 70.11 -91.27 -30.76
CA SER A 14 70.32 -90.02 -31.53
C SER A 14 69.08 -89.60 -32.33
N LYS A 15 68.27 -90.57 -32.79
CA LYS A 15 66.99 -90.29 -33.47
C LYS A 15 65.92 -89.79 -32.50
N GLN A 16 65.92 -90.27 -31.26
CA GLN A 16 64.99 -89.78 -30.24
C GLN A 16 65.35 -88.37 -29.76
N GLU A 17 66.63 -88.05 -29.60
CA GLU A 17 67.07 -86.69 -29.26
C GLU A 17 66.83 -85.69 -30.41
N GLN A 18 67.03 -86.11 -31.67
CA GLN A 18 66.70 -85.28 -32.83
C GLN A 18 65.18 -85.06 -32.97
N ALA A 19 64.37 -86.10 -32.78
CA ALA A 19 62.92 -85.98 -32.80
C ALA A 19 62.38 -85.15 -31.63
N ALA A 20 63.05 -85.18 -30.47
CA ALA A 20 62.70 -84.33 -29.33
C ALA A 20 63.03 -82.85 -29.62
N LYS A 21 64.18 -82.57 -30.25
CA LYS A 21 64.54 -81.21 -30.69
C LYS A 21 63.61 -80.68 -31.78
N GLU A 22 63.27 -81.50 -32.78
CA GLU A 22 62.28 -81.11 -33.80
C GLU A 22 60.91 -80.86 -33.19
N ARG A 23 60.48 -81.65 -32.20
CA ARG A 23 59.22 -81.41 -31.48
C ARG A 23 59.28 -80.13 -30.64
N GLU A 24 60.42 -79.80 -30.05
CA GLU A 24 60.60 -78.56 -29.29
C GLU A 24 60.63 -77.34 -30.22
N GLU A 25 61.27 -77.45 -31.39
CA GLU A 25 61.26 -76.41 -32.42
C GLU A 25 59.87 -76.23 -33.05
N LEU A 26 59.14 -77.32 -33.31
CA LEU A 26 57.75 -77.27 -33.77
C LEU A 26 56.81 -76.72 -32.69
N ALA A 27 57.05 -77.01 -31.42
CA ALA A 27 56.31 -76.43 -30.31
C ALA A 27 56.57 -74.93 -30.18
N LYS A 28 57.83 -74.49 -30.31
CA LYS A 28 58.21 -73.07 -30.35
C LYS A 28 57.67 -72.35 -31.58
N ALA A 29 57.66 -73.01 -32.74
CA ALA A 29 57.07 -72.48 -33.96
C ALA A 29 55.53 -72.40 -33.85
N ALA A 30 54.90 -73.40 -33.24
CA ALA A 30 53.47 -73.36 -32.94
C ALA A 30 53.15 -72.24 -31.94
N GLU A 31 53.91 -72.08 -30.86
CA GLU A 31 53.78 -70.97 -29.90
C GLU A 31 53.99 -69.61 -30.58
N ALA A 32 54.97 -69.48 -31.48
CA ALA A 32 55.21 -68.26 -32.23
C ALA A 32 54.07 -67.94 -33.19
N VAL A 33 53.51 -68.94 -33.89
CA VAL A 33 52.32 -68.79 -34.74
C VAL A 33 51.07 -68.50 -33.91
N THR A 34 50.96 -69.06 -32.70
CA THR A 34 49.86 -68.79 -31.76
C THR A 34 49.98 -67.37 -31.20
N GLN A 35 51.20 -66.90 -30.90
CA GLN A 35 51.46 -65.50 -30.51
C GLN A 35 51.23 -64.53 -31.66
N GLU A 36 51.62 -64.85 -32.90
CA GLU A 36 51.34 -64.01 -34.08
C GLU A 36 49.84 -63.98 -34.39
N THR A 37 49.13 -65.10 -34.25
CA THR A 37 47.68 -65.13 -34.43
C THR A 37 46.96 -64.41 -33.29
N ASP A 38 47.36 -64.60 -32.04
CA ASP A 38 46.82 -63.86 -30.89
C ASP A 38 47.17 -62.36 -30.97
N GLU A 39 48.33 -61.95 -31.49
CA GLU A 39 48.65 -60.54 -31.76
C GLU A 39 47.82 -59.98 -32.93
N VAL A 40 47.60 -60.75 -34.00
CA VAL A 40 46.76 -60.35 -35.14
C VAL A 40 45.27 -60.25 -34.74
N TYR A 41 44.78 -61.10 -33.82
CA TYR A 41 43.44 -60.99 -33.26
C TYR A 41 43.35 -59.95 -32.12
N ALA A 42 44.41 -59.70 -31.35
CA ALA A 42 44.47 -58.65 -30.33
C ALA A 42 44.54 -57.25 -30.94
N LEU A 43 45.16 -57.10 -32.11
CA LEU A 43 45.21 -55.84 -32.88
C LEU A 43 43.85 -55.45 -33.49
N ASP A 44 42.90 -56.38 -33.62
CA ASP A 44 41.55 -56.08 -34.13
C ASP A 44 40.56 -55.73 -32.99
N ASP A 45 40.84 -56.12 -31.75
CA ASP A 45 40.01 -55.79 -30.57
C ASP A 45 40.35 -54.40 -29.97
N GLU A 46 41.55 -53.84 -30.21
CA GLU A 46 41.92 -52.47 -29.79
C GLU A 46 41.17 -51.34 -30.53
N ARG A 47 40.40 -51.67 -31.58
CA ARG A 47 39.54 -50.72 -32.31
C ARG A 47 38.05 -50.99 -32.20
N ARG A 48 37.58 -51.58 -31.10
CA ARG A 48 36.21 -51.25 -30.62
C ARG A 48 36.20 -49.81 -30.10
N ILE A 49 36.29 -48.84 -31.01
CA ILE A 49 35.75 -47.51 -30.78
C ILE A 49 34.30 -47.76 -30.39
N LYS A 50 33.98 -47.65 -29.11
CA LYS A 50 32.60 -47.66 -28.63
C LYS A 50 31.90 -46.60 -29.46
N VAL A 51 31.13 -47.02 -30.47
CA VAL A 51 30.40 -46.11 -31.36
C VAL A 51 29.32 -45.53 -30.47
N LEU A 52 29.69 -44.45 -29.77
CA LEU A 52 28.80 -43.71 -28.91
C LEU A 52 27.59 -43.32 -29.75
N SER A 53 26.39 -43.57 -29.22
CA SER A 53 25.19 -43.10 -29.88
C SER A 53 25.30 -41.58 -30.14
N PRO A 54 24.67 -41.05 -31.20
CA PRO A 54 24.70 -39.62 -31.48
C PRO A 54 24.34 -38.76 -30.26
N SER A 55 23.39 -39.21 -29.44
CA SER A 55 23.02 -38.53 -28.19
C SER A 55 24.13 -38.57 -27.13
N ALA A 56 24.82 -39.69 -26.96
CA ALA A 56 25.93 -39.81 -26.02
C ALA A 56 27.14 -38.96 -26.43
N LEU A 57 27.38 -38.81 -27.74
CA LEU A 57 28.41 -37.92 -28.28
C LEU A 57 28.11 -36.46 -27.97
N VAL A 58 26.86 -36.03 -28.21
CA VAL A 58 26.37 -34.68 -27.88
C VAL A 58 26.51 -34.43 -26.38
N PHE A 59 26.04 -35.34 -25.53
CA PHE A 59 26.16 -35.22 -24.07
C PHE A 59 27.61 -35.03 -23.62
N ARG A 60 28.55 -35.84 -24.15
CA ARG A 60 29.97 -35.72 -23.81
C ARG A 60 30.56 -34.38 -24.25
N ARG A 61 30.16 -33.86 -25.43
CA ARG A 61 30.59 -32.54 -25.92
C ARG A 61 30.03 -31.41 -25.05
N PHE A 62 28.76 -31.53 -24.66
CA PHE A 62 28.09 -30.59 -23.77
C PHE A 62 28.79 -30.48 -22.41
N ILE A 63 29.08 -31.60 -21.76
CA ILE A 63 29.77 -31.63 -20.45
C ILE A 63 31.20 -31.08 -20.53
N ARG A 64 31.85 -31.15 -21.71
CA ARG A 64 33.17 -30.55 -21.93
C ARG A 64 33.11 -29.01 -21.96
N ASN A 65 31.97 -28.42 -22.28
CA ASN A 65 31.79 -26.98 -22.24
C ASN A 65 31.53 -26.51 -20.80
N ARG A 66 32.54 -25.88 -20.18
CA ARG A 66 32.48 -25.41 -18.78
C ARG A 66 31.35 -24.40 -18.56
N LEU A 67 31.15 -23.47 -19.49
CA LEU A 67 30.09 -22.46 -19.38
C LEU A 67 28.71 -23.12 -19.40
N ALA A 68 28.52 -24.10 -20.28
CA ALA A 68 27.26 -24.85 -20.38
C ALA A 68 26.95 -25.62 -19.08
N VAL A 69 27.95 -26.30 -18.50
CA VAL A 69 27.79 -27.01 -17.22
C VAL A 69 27.46 -26.05 -16.08
N ILE A 70 28.15 -24.90 -16.01
CA ILE A 70 27.86 -23.84 -15.03
C ILE A 70 26.42 -23.34 -15.20
N GLY A 71 25.98 -23.11 -16.45
CA GLY A 71 24.61 -22.73 -16.76
C GLY A 71 23.59 -23.74 -16.24
N VAL A 72 23.81 -25.05 -16.47
CA VAL A 72 22.91 -26.10 -15.95
C VAL A 72 22.85 -26.08 -14.42
N ILE A 73 24.01 -25.96 -13.75
CA ILE A 73 24.06 -25.91 -12.28
C ILE A 73 23.26 -24.72 -11.76
N ILE A 74 23.43 -23.55 -12.38
CA ILE A 74 22.69 -22.34 -12.02
C ILE A 74 21.19 -22.53 -12.25
N LEU A 75 20.77 -23.12 -13.37
CA LEU A 75 19.34 -23.34 -13.64
C LEU A 75 18.72 -24.34 -12.66
N ILE A 76 19.45 -25.41 -12.29
CA ILE A 76 19.00 -26.35 -11.26
C ILE A 76 18.84 -25.62 -9.93
N PHE A 77 19.83 -24.81 -9.54
CA PHE A 77 19.75 -23.99 -8.33
C PHE A 77 18.56 -23.04 -8.38
N MET A 78 18.37 -22.29 -9.47
CA MET A 78 17.27 -21.33 -9.63
C MET A 78 15.90 -22.01 -9.62
N PHE A 79 15.80 -23.20 -10.21
CA PHE A 79 14.58 -24.00 -10.16
C PHE A 79 14.27 -24.46 -8.73
N LEU A 80 15.27 -24.99 -8.01
CA LEU A 80 15.11 -25.39 -6.61
C LEU A 80 14.77 -24.18 -5.72
N PHE A 81 15.49 -23.07 -5.87
CA PHE A 81 15.23 -21.82 -5.17
C PHE A 81 13.79 -21.32 -5.40
N SER A 82 13.32 -21.37 -6.64
CA SER A 82 12.01 -20.83 -7.01
C SER A 82 10.84 -21.76 -6.66
N PHE A 83 10.98 -23.06 -6.92
CA PHE A 83 9.89 -24.03 -6.74
C PHE A 83 9.87 -24.65 -5.36
N VAL A 84 11.03 -25.01 -4.81
CA VAL A 84 11.15 -25.65 -3.49
C VAL A 84 11.37 -24.61 -2.39
N GLY A 85 12.23 -23.62 -2.63
CA GLY A 85 12.55 -22.59 -1.63
C GLY A 85 11.32 -21.81 -1.16
N ALA A 86 10.42 -21.46 -2.07
CA ALA A 86 9.18 -20.77 -1.72
C ALA A 86 8.30 -21.57 -0.73
N GLU A 87 8.35 -22.91 -0.77
CA GLU A 87 7.59 -23.79 0.13
C GLU A 87 8.30 -24.00 1.48
N LEU A 88 9.62 -23.84 1.51
CA LEU A 88 10.43 -23.92 2.72
C LEU A 88 10.41 -22.62 3.52
N SER A 89 9.90 -21.52 2.94
CA SER A 89 9.78 -20.25 3.65
C SER A 89 8.77 -20.38 4.79
N PRO A 90 9.07 -19.84 5.99
CA PRO A 90 8.11 -19.82 7.10
C PRO A 90 6.91 -18.88 6.86
N TYR A 91 6.95 -18.07 5.80
CA TYR A 91 5.97 -17.02 5.54
C TYR A 91 5.19 -17.25 4.25
N GLY A 92 3.95 -16.76 4.21
CA GLY A 92 3.20 -16.64 2.97
C GLY A 92 3.71 -15.49 2.10
N TYR A 93 3.77 -15.66 0.77
CA TYR A 93 4.25 -14.60 -0.14
C TYR A 93 3.37 -13.32 -0.18
N GLN A 94 2.15 -13.42 0.36
CA GLN A 94 1.22 -12.28 0.56
C GLN A 94 1.06 -11.86 2.03
N GLN A 95 1.79 -12.50 2.95
CA GLN A 95 1.67 -12.22 4.37
C GLN A 95 2.30 -10.85 4.68
N MET A 96 1.51 -9.96 5.27
CA MET A 96 1.95 -8.63 5.70
C MET A 96 2.40 -8.68 7.16
N PHE A 97 3.51 -8.00 7.44
CA PHE A 97 4.09 -7.86 8.77
C PHE A 97 3.90 -6.43 9.27
N TYR A 98 3.78 -6.29 10.59
CA TYR A 98 3.50 -5.03 11.27
C TYR A 98 4.61 -4.71 12.27
N THR A 99 4.81 -3.43 12.53
CA THR A 99 5.69 -2.91 13.59
C THR A 99 4.96 -1.81 14.35
N THR A 100 5.42 -1.51 15.55
CA THR A 100 4.90 -0.43 16.38
C THR A 100 5.84 0.76 16.33
N GLU A 101 5.29 1.95 16.08
CA GLU A 101 6.02 3.21 16.11
C GLU A 101 5.29 4.18 17.03
N GLU A 102 6.03 4.97 17.81
CA GLU A 102 5.46 6.07 18.55
C GLU A 102 5.34 7.29 17.63
N ARG A 103 4.13 7.83 17.52
CA ARG A 103 3.86 8.98 16.65
C ARG A 103 2.92 9.94 17.34
N LEU A 104 3.16 11.23 17.11
CA LEU A 104 2.26 12.30 17.54
C LEU A 104 0.96 12.18 16.73
N GLN A 105 -0.14 11.85 17.41
CA GLN A 105 -1.48 11.72 16.83
C GLN A 105 -2.37 12.83 17.33
N ASP A 106 -3.31 13.26 16.49
CA ASP A 106 -4.30 14.27 16.86
C ASP A 106 -5.30 13.64 17.83
N PHE A 107 -5.42 14.20 19.03
CA PHE A 107 -6.27 13.73 20.12
C PHE A 107 -7.58 14.53 20.21
N GLY A 108 -7.48 15.84 20.00
CA GLY A 108 -8.60 16.78 20.12
C GLY A 108 -8.24 18.15 19.58
N GLY A 109 -9.05 19.14 19.88
CA GLY A 109 -8.78 20.51 19.51
C GLY A 109 -9.45 21.51 20.44
N VAL A 110 -8.86 22.70 20.48
CA VAL A 110 -9.39 23.87 21.16
C VAL A 110 -9.75 24.91 20.10
N GLN A 111 -10.98 25.41 20.18
CA GLN A 111 -11.48 26.45 19.30
C GLN A 111 -11.97 27.63 20.14
N GLN A 112 -11.50 28.83 19.81
CA GLN A 112 -12.02 30.05 20.39
C GLN A 112 -13.40 30.37 19.79
N ASN A 113 -14.34 30.76 20.64
CA ASN A 113 -15.69 31.12 20.26
C ASN A 113 -15.77 32.62 19.96
N ASP A 114 -15.92 32.96 18.67
CA ASP A 114 -16.01 34.34 18.20
C ASP A 114 -17.46 34.82 18.00
N GLU A 115 -18.46 34.05 18.48
CA GLU A 115 -19.88 34.33 18.31
C GLU A 115 -20.61 34.39 19.66
N LEU A 116 -21.48 35.39 19.84
CA LEU A 116 -22.35 35.49 21.02
C LEU A 116 -23.34 34.32 21.07
N ARG A 117 -23.37 33.64 22.22
CA ARG A 117 -24.34 32.60 22.57
C ARG A 117 -25.45 33.17 23.40
N PHE A 118 -26.67 32.65 23.22
CA PHE A 118 -27.87 33.20 23.84
C PHE A 118 -28.52 32.19 24.77
N LEU A 119 -28.70 32.58 26.03
CA LEU A 119 -29.58 31.92 26.97
C LEU A 119 -30.83 32.76 27.18
N ILE A 120 -32.00 32.18 26.92
CA ILE A 120 -33.28 32.83 27.17
C ILE A 120 -33.68 32.51 28.62
N LYS A 121 -34.05 33.54 29.39
CA LYS A 121 -34.56 33.37 30.75
C LYS A 121 -35.81 32.49 30.74
N GLU A 122 -35.91 31.57 31.69
CA GLU A 122 -37.04 30.64 31.76
C GLU A 122 -38.36 31.41 31.90
N GLY A 123 -39.38 31.00 31.13
CA GLY A 123 -40.67 31.70 31.07
C GLY A 123 -40.70 32.95 30.17
N SER A 124 -39.56 33.43 29.69
CA SER A 124 -39.48 34.57 28.76
C SER A 124 -39.61 34.13 27.30
N ASN A 125 -40.09 35.03 26.45
CA ASN A 125 -40.15 34.82 25.01
C ASN A 125 -39.27 35.85 24.29
N PHE A 126 -38.27 35.37 23.54
CA PHE A 126 -37.40 36.22 22.75
C PHE A 126 -37.43 35.82 21.27
N PRO A 127 -38.02 36.66 20.39
CA PRO A 127 -38.15 36.34 18.97
C PRO A 127 -36.78 36.13 18.30
N SER A 128 -36.66 35.09 17.47
CA SER A 128 -35.41 34.81 16.74
C SER A 128 -34.96 35.96 15.83
N GLY A 129 -35.90 36.75 15.31
CA GLY A 129 -35.59 37.93 14.50
C GLY A 129 -35.04 39.13 15.30
N ALA A 130 -35.33 39.23 16.59
CA ALA A 130 -34.76 40.27 17.47
C ALA A 130 -33.23 40.13 17.61
N LYS A 131 -32.71 38.89 17.54
CA LYS A 131 -31.27 38.58 17.62
C LYS A 131 -30.42 39.37 16.61
N ALA A 132 -30.88 39.49 15.35
CA ALA A 132 -30.12 40.18 14.32
C ALA A 132 -30.04 41.70 14.57
N TYR A 133 -31.12 42.28 15.11
CA TYR A 133 -31.19 43.70 15.44
C TYR A 133 -30.34 44.02 16.68
N MET A 134 -30.39 43.13 17.68
CA MET A 134 -29.53 43.19 18.85
C MET A 134 -28.04 43.12 18.50
N LEU A 135 -27.59 42.13 17.71
CA LEU A 135 -26.19 42.02 17.30
C LEU A 135 -25.71 43.28 16.56
N ARG A 136 -26.57 43.85 15.72
CA ARG A 136 -26.29 45.13 15.05
C ARG A 136 -26.20 46.29 16.05
N ALA A 137 -27.10 46.36 17.02
CA ALA A 137 -27.11 47.41 18.04
C ALA A 137 -25.87 47.35 18.94
N ILE A 138 -25.45 46.15 19.36
CA ILE A 138 -24.20 45.91 20.09
C ILE A 138 -23.01 46.39 19.24
N GLY A 139 -22.92 45.99 17.97
CA GLY A 139 -21.84 46.43 17.07
C GLY A 139 -21.85 47.93 16.75
N GLU A 140 -22.99 48.61 16.87
CA GLU A 140 -23.12 50.07 16.74
C GLU A 140 -22.93 50.81 18.09
N GLY A 141 -22.70 50.09 19.19
CA GLY A 141 -22.51 50.66 20.53
C GLY A 141 -23.78 51.27 21.14
N LYS A 142 -24.95 50.75 20.78
CA LYS A 142 -26.25 51.22 21.28
C LYS A 142 -26.66 50.46 22.54
N SER A 143 -27.23 51.18 23.50
CA SER A 143 -27.82 50.62 24.74
C SER A 143 -29.26 50.12 24.57
N SER A 144 -29.86 50.29 23.39
CA SER A 144 -31.21 49.80 23.11
C SER A 144 -31.48 49.61 21.62
N TYR A 145 -32.51 48.83 21.29
CA TYR A 145 -33.01 48.65 19.92
C TYR A 145 -34.49 48.31 19.90
N GLU A 146 -35.12 48.56 18.76
CA GLU A 146 -36.53 48.24 18.53
C GLU A 146 -36.67 47.08 17.54
N TYR A 147 -37.57 46.14 17.84
CA TYR A 147 -37.94 45.06 16.92
C TYR A 147 -39.44 44.74 17.02
N SER A 148 -40.14 44.85 15.88
CA SER A 148 -41.60 44.64 15.78
C SER A 148 -42.43 45.45 16.78
N GLY A 149 -42.04 46.70 17.05
CA GLY A 149 -42.76 47.59 17.97
C GLY A 149 -42.48 47.35 19.46
N ASN A 150 -41.57 46.43 19.79
CA ASN A 150 -41.08 46.23 21.16
C ASN A 150 -39.69 46.83 21.29
N VAL A 151 -39.46 47.57 22.37
CA VAL A 151 -38.14 48.12 22.73
C VAL A 151 -37.41 47.11 23.62
N TYR A 152 -36.14 46.89 23.32
CA TYR A 152 -35.24 46.05 24.09
C TYR A 152 -34.04 46.88 24.57
N GLY A 153 -33.75 46.82 25.87
CA GLY A 153 -32.54 47.37 26.48
C GLY A 153 -31.37 46.39 26.33
N ILE A 154 -30.15 46.94 26.26
CA ILE A 154 -28.88 46.21 26.21
C ILE A 154 -27.99 46.75 27.32
N ASP A 155 -27.72 45.91 28.31
CA ASP A 155 -26.83 46.22 29.42
C ASP A 155 -25.58 45.34 29.33
N ALA A 156 -24.41 45.96 29.20
CA ALA A 156 -23.13 45.23 29.19
C ALA A 156 -22.75 44.82 30.63
N ILE A 157 -22.52 43.53 30.84
CA ILE A 157 -21.93 42.99 32.08
C ILE A 157 -20.41 43.14 32.00
N SER A 158 -19.83 42.74 30.87
CA SER A 158 -18.41 42.84 30.52
C SER A 158 -18.27 43.09 29.02
N ASP A 159 -17.04 43.15 28.51
CA ASP A 159 -16.81 43.16 27.06
C ASP A 159 -17.31 41.89 26.36
N ASP A 160 -17.54 40.81 27.14
CA ASP A 160 -17.92 39.50 26.64
C ASP A 160 -19.37 39.09 26.86
N ALA A 161 -20.07 39.78 27.76
CA ALA A 161 -21.40 39.38 28.18
C ALA A 161 -22.34 40.58 28.28
N TYR A 162 -23.56 40.39 27.79
CA TYR A 162 -24.63 41.37 27.75
C TYR A 162 -25.92 40.76 28.27
N THR A 163 -26.68 41.51 29.06
CA THR A 163 -28.08 41.20 29.34
C THR A 163 -28.98 42.02 28.43
N ILE A 164 -30.07 41.39 27.99
CA ILE A 164 -31.08 42.01 27.16
C ILE A 164 -32.37 42.00 27.94
N SER A 165 -32.94 43.19 28.09
CA SER A 165 -34.21 43.38 28.78
C SER A 165 -35.29 43.74 27.77
N ALA A 166 -36.47 43.14 27.89
CA ALA A 166 -37.62 43.50 27.07
C ALA A 166 -38.49 44.47 27.87
N GLY A 167 -38.94 45.55 27.22
CA GLY A 167 -39.92 46.45 27.80
C GLY A 167 -41.26 45.73 28.00
N VAL A 168 -41.64 45.47 29.25
CA VAL A 168 -42.97 44.97 29.61
C VAL A 168 -43.80 46.15 30.09
N GLN A 169 -44.95 46.40 29.47
CA GLN A 169 -45.81 47.50 29.91
C GLN A 169 -46.36 47.18 31.30
N VAL A 170 -45.92 47.91 32.32
CA VAL A 170 -46.32 47.72 33.71
C VAL A 170 -47.38 48.73 34.14
N ALA A 171 -47.45 49.88 33.50
CA ALA A 171 -48.43 50.91 33.82
C ALA A 171 -48.76 51.83 32.64
N SER A 172 -49.72 52.72 32.85
CA SER A 172 -49.99 53.84 31.95
C SER A 172 -50.55 55.05 32.69
N PHE A 173 -50.30 56.24 32.16
CA PHE A 173 -50.97 57.48 32.55
C PHE A 173 -51.83 57.99 31.41
N MET A 174 -53.14 58.14 31.61
CA MET A 174 -54.03 58.75 30.63
C MET A 174 -54.26 60.24 30.92
N GLN A 175 -54.04 61.09 29.93
CA GLN A 175 -54.23 62.53 30.05
C GLN A 175 -55.72 62.92 29.88
N LEU A 176 -56.35 63.33 30.99
CA LEU A 176 -57.71 63.87 31.04
C LEU A 176 -57.67 65.36 31.42
N GLY A 177 -57.66 66.23 30.41
CA GLY A 177 -57.59 67.68 30.61
C GLY A 177 -56.21 68.10 31.11
N LYS A 178 -56.12 68.63 32.35
CA LYS A 178 -54.85 68.97 33.00
C LYS A 178 -54.33 67.89 33.95
N ASN A 179 -55.05 66.79 34.12
CA ASN A 179 -54.71 65.75 35.09
C ASN A 179 -54.29 64.45 34.37
N LEU A 180 -53.29 63.77 34.93
CA LEU A 180 -52.88 62.42 34.51
C LEU A 180 -53.54 61.39 35.44
N VAL A 181 -54.23 60.41 34.87
CA VAL A 181 -54.86 59.29 35.60
C VAL A 181 -53.98 58.05 35.44
N PHE A 182 -53.50 57.51 36.55
CA PHE A 182 -52.65 56.32 36.57
C PHE A 182 -53.46 55.02 36.52
N SER A 183 -52.95 54.02 35.81
CA SER A 183 -53.50 52.66 35.75
C SER A 183 -52.37 51.65 35.63
N SER A 184 -52.36 50.62 36.48
CA SER A 184 -51.49 49.45 36.37
C SER A 184 -52.33 48.17 36.43
N GLU A 185 -51.86 47.11 35.76
CA GLU A 185 -52.49 45.78 35.83
C GLU A 185 -51.93 44.94 37.00
N GLU A 186 -50.77 45.32 37.52
CA GLU A 186 -50.07 44.67 38.64
C GLU A 186 -49.81 45.68 39.78
N ASP A 187 -49.56 45.16 40.99
CA ASP A 187 -49.14 45.96 42.14
C ASP A 187 -47.70 46.47 41.91
N LEU A 188 -47.51 47.78 41.99
CA LEU A 188 -46.22 48.43 41.73
C LEU A 188 -45.58 48.93 43.02
N PRO A 189 -44.24 49.13 43.03
CA PRO A 189 -43.53 49.65 44.19
C PRO A 189 -44.12 50.96 44.74
N ASP A 190 -44.22 51.03 46.07
CA ASP A 190 -44.77 52.19 46.78
C ASP A 190 -43.95 53.45 46.47
N GLY A 191 -44.60 54.44 45.83
CA GLY A 191 -43.98 55.72 45.47
C GLY A 191 -43.55 55.84 44.00
N LEU A 192 -43.53 54.75 43.22
CA LEU A 192 -43.17 54.77 41.81
C LEU A 192 -44.11 55.67 40.98
N GLU A 193 -45.41 55.68 41.26
CA GLU A 193 -46.38 56.55 40.56
C GLU A 193 -45.99 58.04 40.65
N ALA A 194 -45.54 58.50 41.82
CA ALA A 194 -45.20 59.90 42.04
C ALA A 194 -43.95 60.30 41.24
N VAL A 195 -42.95 59.42 41.20
CA VAL A 195 -41.70 59.63 40.46
C VAL A 195 -41.96 59.60 38.95
N LEU A 196 -42.74 58.63 38.45
CA LEU A 196 -43.12 58.57 37.04
C LEU A 196 -43.91 59.82 36.60
N ARG A 197 -44.78 60.35 37.47
CA ARG A 197 -45.54 61.56 37.19
C ARG A 197 -44.64 62.79 37.08
N GLU A 198 -43.67 62.93 37.99
CA GLU A 198 -42.66 63.99 37.94
C GLU A 198 -41.80 63.89 36.69
N ALA A 199 -41.42 62.67 36.31
CA ALA A 199 -40.65 62.38 35.10
C ALA A 199 -41.41 62.74 33.81
N ILE A 200 -42.72 62.41 33.74
CA ILE A 200 -43.59 62.82 32.62
C ILE A 200 -43.69 64.34 32.53
N ASP A 201 -43.89 65.02 33.67
CA ASP A 201 -43.97 66.49 33.71
C ASP A 201 -42.63 67.16 33.34
N ALA A 202 -41.51 66.48 33.60
CA ALA A 202 -40.16 66.89 33.24
C ALA A 202 -39.71 66.47 31.82
N GLU A 203 -40.60 65.85 31.04
CA GLU A 203 -40.32 65.30 29.69
C GLU A 203 -39.14 64.31 29.68
N GLN A 204 -38.98 63.53 30.75
CA GLN A 204 -38.00 62.45 30.83
C GLN A 204 -38.54 61.18 30.16
N GLU A 205 -37.71 60.57 29.31
CA GLU A 205 -38.06 59.34 28.57
C GLU A 205 -37.71 58.08 29.36
N GLU A 206 -36.84 58.18 30.36
CA GLU A 206 -36.37 57.07 31.20
C GLU A 206 -36.17 57.53 32.65
N ILE A 207 -36.51 56.67 33.60
CA ILE A 207 -36.19 56.85 35.02
C ILE A 207 -35.69 55.56 35.64
N GLU A 208 -34.81 55.70 36.64
CA GLU A 208 -34.41 54.60 37.50
C GLU A 208 -35.08 54.76 38.86
N PHE A 209 -35.77 53.72 39.33
CA PHE A 209 -36.44 53.70 40.63
C PHE A 209 -36.18 52.38 41.33
N GLU A 210 -35.65 52.44 42.55
CA GLU A 210 -35.24 51.26 43.35
C GLU A 210 -34.30 50.29 42.60
N GLY A 211 -33.50 50.81 41.66
CA GLY A 211 -32.55 50.03 40.86
C GLY A 211 -33.17 49.36 39.62
N GLU A 212 -34.45 49.59 39.34
CA GLU A 212 -35.11 49.17 38.10
C GLU A 212 -35.28 50.35 37.13
N LEU A 213 -34.96 50.12 35.86
CA LEU A 213 -35.15 51.10 34.80
C LEU A 213 -36.59 51.02 34.24
N PHE A 214 -37.28 52.15 34.25
CA PHE A 214 -38.60 52.32 33.65
C PHE A 214 -38.53 53.29 32.47
N THR A 215 -39.05 52.86 31.32
CA THR A 215 -39.14 53.68 30.11
C THR A 215 -40.54 54.26 29.98
N ILE A 216 -40.63 55.55 29.68
CA ILE A 216 -41.87 56.32 29.55
C ILE A 216 -42.09 56.66 28.07
N GLU A 217 -43.04 55.98 27.43
CA GLU A 217 -43.34 56.17 26.01
C GLU A 217 -44.64 56.97 25.83
N PRO A 218 -44.62 58.11 25.12
CA PRO A 218 -45.84 58.84 24.76
C PRO A 218 -46.66 58.07 23.71
N ASP A 219 -47.91 57.72 24.03
CA ASP A 219 -48.88 57.08 23.13
C ASP A 219 -50.16 57.92 23.00
N GLY A 220 -50.08 58.95 22.16
CA GLY A 220 -51.20 59.85 21.85
C GLY A 220 -51.64 60.70 23.04
N ARG A 221 -52.68 60.27 23.76
CA ARG A 221 -53.18 60.91 25.01
C ARG A 221 -52.82 60.11 26.25
N ALA A 222 -51.98 59.09 26.12
CA ALA A 222 -51.49 58.29 27.22
C ALA A 222 -49.96 58.31 27.24
N TYR A 223 -49.39 57.99 28.40
CA TYR A 223 -48.00 57.60 28.55
C TYR A 223 -48.01 56.13 28.97
N LYS A 224 -47.30 55.28 28.25
CA LYS A 224 -47.11 53.87 28.61
C LYS A 224 -45.80 53.73 29.35
N ILE A 225 -45.84 53.01 30.46
CA ILE A 225 -44.68 52.78 31.30
C ILE A 225 -44.26 51.34 31.10
N TYR A 226 -43.03 51.14 30.67
CA TYR A 226 -42.42 49.82 30.52
C TYR A 226 -41.38 49.61 31.61
N SER A 227 -41.40 48.45 32.25
CA SER A 227 -40.29 47.98 33.07
C SER A 227 -39.36 47.15 32.19
N ALA A 228 -38.06 47.30 32.38
CA ALA A 228 -37.04 46.48 31.74
C ALA A 228 -36.94 45.12 32.46
N ALA A 229 -37.61 44.10 31.93
CA ALA A 229 -37.49 42.73 32.45
C ALA A 229 -36.39 41.98 31.67
N PRO A 230 -35.37 41.39 32.33
CA PRO A 230 -34.33 40.63 31.64
C PRO A 230 -34.92 39.40 30.95
N VAL A 231 -34.59 39.20 29.68
CA VAL A 231 -35.12 38.11 28.85
C VAL A 231 -34.03 37.24 28.23
N VAL A 232 -32.83 37.79 27.97
CA VAL A 232 -31.72 37.05 27.34
C VAL A 232 -30.39 37.43 27.96
N LEU A 233 -29.52 36.44 28.13
CA LEU A 233 -28.09 36.61 28.37
C LEU A 233 -27.37 36.26 27.07
N ALA A 234 -26.57 37.18 26.55
CA ALA A 234 -25.73 37.00 25.38
C ALA A 234 -24.27 37.00 25.83
N SER A 235 -23.52 35.92 25.61
CA SER A 235 -22.12 35.82 26.03
C SER A 235 -21.23 35.11 25.00
N TYR A 236 -19.99 35.58 24.84
CA TYR A 236 -18.94 34.87 24.10
C TYR A 236 -18.38 33.68 24.89
N ASN A 237 -18.49 33.73 26.21
CA ASN A 237 -18.06 32.67 27.10
C ASN A 237 -19.00 31.48 27.04
N ILE A 238 -18.41 30.30 27.20
CA ILE A 238 -19.08 29.00 27.16
C ILE A 238 -18.90 28.35 28.51
N VAL A 239 -20.01 27.97 29.13
CA VAL A 239 -19.99 27.10 30.30
C VAL A 239 -19.84 25.65 29.83
N ALA A 240 -18.76 24.99 30.23
CA ALA A 240 -18.56 23.56 30.04
C ALA A 240 -18.75 22.82 31.36
N PHE A 241 -19.44 21.69 31.32
CA PHE A 241 -19.69 20.83 32.48
C PHE A 241 -19.05 19.47 32.28
N ASP A 242 -18.67 18.82 33.38
CA ASP A 242 -18.28 17.40 33.34
C ASP A 242 -19.51 16.48 33.19
N ASP A 243 -20.60 16.84 33.86
CA ASP A 243 -21.83 16.05 33.88
C ASP A 243 -22.65 16.31 32.60
N PRO A 244 -22.90 15.29 31.76
CA PRO A 244 -23.73 15.43 30.56
C PRO A 244 -25.21 15.73 30.86
N GLU A 245 -25.68 15.50 32.10
CA GLU A 245 -27.03 15.87 32.53
C GLU A 245 -27.12 17.32 33.04
N ALA A 246 -25.98 17.94 33.38
CA ALA A 246 -25.94 19.34 33.78
C ALA A 246 -26.38 20.24 32.62
N ARG A 247 -27.26 21.19 32.92
CA ARG A 247 -27.75 22.17 31.97
C ARG A 247 -27.39 23.55 32.45
N ASN A 248 -26.86 24.34 31.53
CA ASN A 248 -26.64 25.75 31.78
C ASN A 248 -27.99 26.49 31.84
N SER A 249 -28.28 27.13 32.97
CA SER A 249 -29.46 27.97 33.14
C SER A 249 -29.08 29.44 32.96
N TYR A 250 -30.07 30.28 32.65
CA TYR A 250 -29.87 31.74 32.52
C TYR A 250 -29.29 32.33 33.80
N GLU A 251 -29.88 32.03 34.96
CA GLU A 251 -29.49 32.59 36.25
C GLU A 251 -28.10 32.11 36.69
N PHE A 252 -27.76 30.84 36.41
CA PHE A 252 -26.45 30.30 36.72
C PHE A 252 -25.35 30.99 35.91
N GLN A 253 -25.50 31.08 34.58
CA GLN A 253 -24.48 31.76 33.77
C GLN A 253 -24.41 33.25 34.09
N LEU A 254 -25.54 33.92 34.35
CA LEU A 254 -25.55 35.34 34.73
C LEU A 254 -24.67 35.59 35.97
N ALA A 255 -24.82 34.77 37.01
CA ALA A 255 -24.00 34.87 38.21
C ALA A 255 -22.50 34.66 37.92
N LEU A 256 -22.16 33.76 36.99
CA LEU A 256 -20.77 33.53 36.58
C LEU A 256 -20.19 34.72 35.82
N GLU A 257 -20.92 35.29 34.85
CA GLU A 257 -20.45 36.46 34.09
C GLU A 257 -20.28 37.68 35.00
N GLN A 258 -21.16 37.84 36.01
CA GLN A 258 -21.02 38.90 37.01
C GLN A 258 -19.77 38.69 37.88
N ALA A 259 -19.52 37.47 38.34
CA ALA A 259 -18.30 37.15 39.09
C ALA A 259 -17.03 37.42 38.25
N VAL A 260 -17.03 37.09 36.96
CA VAL A 260 -15.92 37.43 36.05
C VAL A 260 -15.75 38.95 35.91
N ALA A 261 -16.85 39.69 35.79
CA ALA A 261 -16.82 41.15 35.68
C ALA A 261 -16.32 41.87 36.95
N GLU A 262 -16.38 41.23 38.13
CA GLU A 262 -15.78 41.74 39.37
C GLU A 262 -14.25 41.67 39.35
N GLY A 263 -13.67 40.91 38.43
CA GLY A 263 -12.23 40.81 38.16
C GLY A 263 -11.55 39.56 38.76
N PRO A 264 -10.23 39.41 38.57
CA PRO A 264 -9.49 38.22 38.99
C PRO A 264 -9.56 37.97 40.50
N GLY A 265 -9.74 36.71 40.91
CA GLY A 265 -9.87 36.31 42.31
C GLY A 265 -10.87 35.18 42.53
N GLU A 266 -11.09 34.82 43.80
CA GLU A 266 -12.13 33.87 44.20
C GLU A 266 -13.40 34.61 44.60
N HIS A 267 -14.52 34.27 43.96
CA HIS A 267 -15.85 34.82 44.23
C HIS A 267 -16.79 33.69 44.66
N GLU A 268 -17.66 33.95 45.64
CA GLU A 268 -18.64 32.96 46.10
C GLU A 268 -20.01 33.29 45.51
N ILE A 269 -20.62 32.31 44.84
CA ILE A 269 -21.98 32.42 44.31
C ILE A 269 -22.85 31.31 44.89
N GLU A 270 -24.14 31.60 45.08
CA GLU A 270 -25.13 30.59 45.48
C GLU A 270 -26.15 30.43 44.37
N PHE A 271 -26.33 29.19 43.89
CA PHE A 271 -27.32 28.85 42.88
C PHE A 271 -28.07 27.57 43.26
N ASP A 272 -29.40 27.62 43.22
CA ASP A 272 -30.31 26.52 43.58
C ASP A 272 -29.99 25.88 44.95
N GLY A 273 -29.65 26.72 45.94
CA GLY A 273 -29.29 26.30 47.31
C GLY A 273 -27.93 25.61 47.44
N THR A 274 -27.11 25.64 46.40
CA THR A 274 -25.73 25.12 46.39
C THR A 274 -24.75 26.29 46.22
N ALA A 275 -23.73 26.35 47.08
CA ALA A 275 -22.68 27.35 47.00
C ALA A 275 -21.52 26.85 46.12
N TYR A 276 -21.03 27.75 45.26
CA TYR A 276 -19.92 27.52 44.35
C TYR A 276 -18.86 28.60 44.55
N VAL A 277 -17.61 28.23 44.35
CA VAL A 277 -16.46 29.14 44.27
C VAL A 277 -16.09 29.31 42.80
N VAL A 278 -16.08 30.56 42.35
CA VAL A 278 -15.70 30.97 41.00
C VAL A 278 -14.30 31.57 41.08
N GLY A 279 -13.29 30.82 40.65
CA GLY A 279 -11.92 31.30 40.55
C GLY A 279 -11.70 31.92 39.19
N VAL A 280 -11.57 33.24 39.14
CA VAL A 280 -11.38 34.02 37.90
C VAL A 280 -9.89 34.32 37.72
N ASP A 281 -9.35 34.03 36.54
CA ASP A 281 -7.95 34.25 36.19
C ASP A 281 -7.68 35.63 35.56
N GLU A 282 -6.44 35.88 35.15
CA GLU A 282 -6.01 37.16 34.55
C GLU A 282 -6.56 37.38 33.13
N GLU A 283 -7.01 36.33 32.44
CA GLU A 283 -7.60 36.39 31.08
C GLU A 283 -9.14 36.36 31.14
N GLU A 284 -9.72 36.67 32.31
CA GLU A 284 -11.16 36.73 32.56
C GLU A 284 -11.88 35.39 32.26
N GLN A 285 -11.16 34.26 32.38
CA GLN A 285 -11.74 32.92 32.36
C GLN A 285 -12.00 32.46 33.80
N ALA A 286 -12.90 31.49 33.99
CA ALA A 286 -13.21 31.02 35.34
C ALA A 286 -13.30 29.50 35.48
N GLU A 287 -12.79 29.01 36.61
CA GLU A 287 -13.01 27.66 37.12
C GLU A 287 -14.08 27.70 38.22
N ILE A 288 -15.11 26.86 38.09
CA ILE A 288 -16.24 26.80 39.02
C ILE A 288 -16.11 25.51 39.83
N SER A 289 -15.89 25.64 41.13
CA SER A 289 -15.74 24.52 42.06
C SER A 289 -16.82 24.52 43.13
N LEU A 290 -17.14 23.34 43.65
CA LEU A 290 -17.92 23.21 44.89
C LEU A 290 -17.08 23.64 46.11
N LEU A 291 -17.72 23.92 47.24
CA LEU A 291 -17.03 24.28 48.49
C LEU A 291 -16.03 23.23 49.00
N ASP A 292 -16.14 21.97 48.55
CA ASP A 292 -15.19 20.90 48.87
C ASP A 292 -13.96 20.86 47.95
N GLY A 293 -13.87 21.81 46.99
CA GLY A 293 -12.79 21.93 46.01
C GLY A 293 -12.97 21.06 44.77
N THR A 294 -14.10 20.38 44.61
CA THR A 294 -14.39 19.60 43.40
C THR A 294 -14.74 20.52 42.24
N LEU A 295 -13.94 20.50 41.17
CA LEU A 295 -14.22 21.24 39.94
C LEU A 295 -15.53 20.75 39.29
N TYR A 296 -16.46 21.67 39.06
CA TYR A 296 -17.80 21.43 38.57
C TYR A 296 -17.99 21.87 37.11
N ALA A 297 -17.51 23.07 36.77
CA ALA A 297 -17.63 23.66 35.45
C ALA A 297 -16.47 24.61 35.15
N THR A 298 -16.35 25.03 33.89
CA THR A 298 -15.47 26.13 33.47
C THR A 298 -16.27 27.13 32.65
N LEU A 299 -15.99 28.42 32.78
CA LEU A 299 -16.51 29.49 31.92
C LEU A 299 -15.35 30.03 31.09
N SER A 300 -15.40 29.84 29.77
CA SER A 300 -14.32 30.27 28.89
C SER A 300 -14.76 30.55 27.46
N ARG A 301 -14.05 31.44 26.74
CA ARG A 301 -14.20 31.59 25.28
C ARG A 301 -13.69 30.37 24.51
N HIS A 302 -12.88 29.52 25.14
CA HIS A 302 -12.29 28.35 24.52
C HIS A 302 -13.18 27.12 24.68
N MET A 303 -13.43 26.42 23.58
CA MET A 303 -14.10 25.13 23.56
C MET A 303 -13.11 24.02 23.28
N VAL A 304 -12.91 23.13 24.25
CA VAL A 304 -12.04 21.96 24.14
C VAL A 304 -12.88 20.73 23.79
N ASN A 305 -12.55 20.05 22.69
CA ASN A 305 -13.26 18.85 22.24
C ASN A 305 -12.29 17.71 21.89
N ALA A 306 -12.69 16.47 22.19
CA ALA A 306 -12.00 15.28 21.70
C ALA A 306 -12.27 15.07 20.21
N LEU A 307 -11.29 14.54 19.48
CA LEU A 307 -11.46 14.18 18.08
C LEU A 307 -12.39 12.96 17.93
N ASN A 308 -12.28 12.01 18.86
CA ASN A 308 -13.17 10.86 18.93
C ASN A 308 -14.35 11.16 19.86
N GLN A 309 -15.56 11.22 19.30
CA GLN A 309 -16.80 11.50 20.04
C GLN A 309 -17.13 10.47 21.15
N SER A 310 -16.48 9.30 21.14
CA SER A 310 -16.63 8.31 22.21
C SER A 310 -15.76 8.61 23.45
N VAL A 311 -14.85 9.59 23.35
CA VAL A 311 -13.96 9.99 24.45
C VAL A 311 -14.59 11.18 25.16
N HIS A 312 -14.98 10.97 26.41
CA HIS A 312 -15.36 12.05 27.34
C HIS A 312 -14.10 12.71 27.88
N LEU A 313 -14.04 14.03 27.83
CA LEU A 313 -12.95 14.82 28.43
C LEU A 313 -13.42 15.30 29.81
N PRO A 314 -12.76 14.88 30.91
CA PRO A 314 -13.09 15.39 32.23
C PRO A 314 -12.94 16.91 32.29
N ILE A 315 -13.76 17.59 33.09
CA ILE A 315 -13.70 19.05 33.18
C ILE A 315 -12.31 19.57 33.62
N GLY A 316 -11.61 18.83 34.48
CA GLY A 316 -10.22 19.19 34.85
C GLY A 316 -9.23 19.10 33.69
N PHE A 317 -9.49 18.29 32.67
CA PHE A 317 -8.69 18.28 31.44
C PHE A 317 -8.96 19.55 30.62
N VAL A 318 -10.22 19.97 30.54
CA VAL A 318 -10.63 21.18 29.83
C VAL A 318 -10.00 22.41 30.48
N ALA A 319 -10.11 22.53 31.81
CA ALA A 319 -9.47 23.58 32.59
C ALA A 319 -7.95 23.65 32.36
N ALA A 320 -7.24 22.53 32.55
CA ALA A 320 -5.79 22.47 32.34
C ALA A 320 -5.36 22.81 30.90
N ALA A 321 -6.19 22.48 29.90
CA ALA A 321 -5.90 22.82 28.50
C ALA A 321 -6.07 24.33 28.23
N ILE A 322 -7.07 24.97 28.84
CA ILE A 322 -7.33 26.41 28.73
C ILE A 322 -6.23 27.19 29.44
N GLU A 323 -5.96 26.85 30.71
CA GLU A 323 -4.87 27.46 31.50
C GLU A 323 -3.52 27.40 30.77
N ALA A 324 -3.23 26.27 30.12
CA ALA A 324 -2.00 26.12 29.36
C ALA A 324 -1.96 26.99 28.08
N ILE A 325 -3.09 27.22 27.41
CA ILE A 325 -3.18 28.13 26.26
C ILE A 325 -2.98 29.57 26.72
N ASP A 326 -3.64 29.96 27.82
CA ASP A 326 -3.59 31.33 28.36
C ASP A 326 -2.18 31.69 28.84
N ASN A 327 -1.43 30.70 29.35
CA ASN A 327 -0.02 30.85 29.71
C ASN A 327 0.97 30.72 28.52
N ASP A 328 0.51 30.68 27.27
CA ASP A 328 1.31 30.45 26.04
C ASP A 328 2.20 29.19 26.12
N ALA A 329 1.72 28.14 26.80
CA ALA A 329 2.44 26.88 26.94
C ALA A 329 2.36 26.05 25.65
N LYS A 330 3.44 25.33 25.34
CA LYS A 330 3.50 24.44 24.15
C LYS A 330 2.90 23.06 24.38
N SER A 331 2.77 22.65 25.64
CA SER A 331 2.18 21.39 26.05
C SER A 331 1.68 21.49 27.49
N PHE A 332 0.81 20.57 27.88
CA PHE A 332 0.42 20.34 29.27
C PHE A 332 0.37 18.85 29.56
N SER A 333 0.53 18.49 30.83
CA SER A 333 0.40 17.11 31.29
C SER A 333 -0.90 16.92 32.05
N TYR A 334 -1.59 15.82 31.79
CA TYR A 334 -2.83 15.49 32.48
C TYR A 334 -2.98 13.98 32.68
N LYS A 335 -3.51 13.60 33.85
CA LYS A 335 -3.75 12.20 34.21
C LYS A 335 -5.09 11.69 33.70
N LEU A 336 -5.15 11.38 32.40
CA LEU A 336 -6.38 10.86 31.78
C LEU A 336 -6.54 9.35 32.02
N ASN A 337 -7.67 8.94 32.61
CA ASN A 337 -7.95 7.54 32.96
C ASN A 337 -6.88 6.88 33.85
N GLY A 338 -6.28 7.66 34.75
CA GLY A 338 -5.29 7.19 35.71
C GLY A 338 -3.86 7.08 35.17
N VAL A 339 -3.62 7.43 33.89
CA VAL A 339 -2.28 7.42 33.26
C VAL A 339 -1.86 8.85 32.98
N GLU A 340 -0.65 9.22 33.41
CA GLU A 340 -0.06 10.52 33.09
C GLU A 340 0.23 10.60 31.59
N ARG A 341 -0.25 11.66 30.93
CA ARG A 341 -0.08 11.88 29.49
C ARG A 341 0.31 13.32 29.23
N GLU A 342 1.13 13.52 28.20
CA GLU A 342 1.52 14.85 27.73
C GLU A 342 0.79 15.16 26.42
N PHE A 343 0.16 16.33 26.35
CA PHE A 343 -0.58 16.83 25.20
C PHE A 343 0.13 18.08 24.68
N ALA A 344 0.62 18.02 23.45
CA ALA A 344 1.24 19.13 22.76
C ALA A 344 0.20 19.94 21.96
N PHE A 345 0.35 21.25 21.96
CA PHE A 345 -0.46 22.15 21.15
C PHE A 345 0.18 22.39 19.78
N GLU A 346 -0.63 22.31 18.72
CA GLU A 346 -0.23 22.74 17.38
C GLU A 346 -1.29 23.67 16.79
N LEU A 347 -0.94 24.94 16.56
CA LEU A 347 -1.85 25.90 15.94
C LEU A 347 -2.00 25.61 14.44
N ARG A 348 -3.20 25.21 14.00
CA ARG A 348 -3.53 24.96 12.59
C ARG A 348 -4.77 25.73 12.19
N TYR A 349 -4.63 26.76 11.35
CA TYR A 349 -5.75 27.58 10.86
C TYR A 349 -6.59 28.19 11.99
N GLN A 350 -5.96 28.93 12.92
CA GLN A 350 -6.63 29.63 14.05
C GLN A 350 -7.36 28.72 15.05
N ARG A 351 -7.04 27.43 15.08
CA ARG A 351 -7.45 26.51 16.15
C ARG A 351 -6.25 25.75 16.67
N TRP A 352 -6.24 25.45 17.96
CA TRP A 352 -5.22 24.59 18.54
C TRP A 352 -5.62 23.14 18.36
N VAL A 353 -4.71 22.32 17.85
CA VAL A 353 -4.87 20.87 17.78
C VAL A 353 -4.09 20.27 18.95
N LEU A 354 -4.79 19.51 19.78
CA LEU A 354 -4.19 18.73 20.86
C LEU A 354 -3.62 17.44 20.27
N ARG A 355 -2.34 17.18 20.48
CA ARG A 355 -1.67 15.99 19.96
C ARG A 355 -0.96 15.24 21.07
N GLU A 356 -1.11 13.93 21.11
CA GLU A 356 -0.44 13.05 22.08
C GLU A 356 0.44 12.02 21.38
N MET A 357 1.53 11.59 22.02
CA MET A 357 2.33 10.47 21.53
C MET A 357 1.56 9.17 21.75
N GLN A 358 1.22 8.49 20.65
CA GLN A 358 0.58 7.19 20.71
C GLN A 358 1.45 6.13 20.04
N THR A 359 1.48 4.93 20.62
CA THR A 359 2.02 3.75 19.95
C THR A 359 1.02 3.28 18.91
N VAL A 360 1.36 3.45 17.64
CA VAL A 360 0.52 2.99 16.53
C VAL A 360 1.12 1.75 15.88
N THR A 361 0.27 0.78 15.57
CA THR A 361 0.68 -0.40 14.78
C THR A 361 0.60 -0.05 13.30
N ILE A 362 1.73 -0.08 12.61
CA ILE A 362 1.84 0.21 11.18
C ILE A 362 2.39 -1.02 10.45
N TYR A 363 2.22 -1.08 9.13
CA TYR A 363 2.92 -2.09 8.34
C TYR A 363 4.43 -1.88 8.47
N ASN A 364 5.18 -2.96 8.66
CA ASN A 364 6.64 -2.93 8.68
C ASN A 364 7.15 -2.76 7.25
N MET A 365 6.96 -1.59 6.65
CA MET A 365 7.25 -1.32 5.25
C MET A 365 8.74 -1.05 5.03
N ARG A 366 9.31 -1.61 3.96
CA ARG A 366 10.70 -1.34 3.52
C ARG A 366 11.74 -1.55 4.62
N SER A 367 11.52 -2.53 5.51
CA SER A 367 12.47 -2.85 6.57
C SER A 367 13.78 -3.32 5.95
N ALA A 368 14.90 -2.96 6.58
CA ALA A 368 16.19 -3.52 6.20
C ALA A 368 16.23 -5.04 6.44
N PRO A 369 17.16 -5.77 5.80
CA PRO A 369 17.43 -7.17 6.10
C PRO A 369 17.66 -7.43 7.59
N SER A 370 17.00 -8.45 8.12
CA SER A 370 17.09 -8.87 9.52
C SER A 370 17.12 -10.40 9.62
N SER A 371 17.34 -10.93 10.82
CA SER A 371 17.27 -12.39 11.05
C SER A 371 15.86 -12.96 10.84
N GLU A 372 14.83 -12.13 11.04
CA GLU A 372 13.43 -12.50 10.81
C GLU A 372 13.07 -12.41 9.33
N HIS A 373 13.55 -11.35 8.64
CA HIS A 373 13.32 -11.11 7.22
C HIS A 373 14.66 -10.98 6.48
N TRP A 374 15.14 -12.07 5.88
CA TRP A 374 16.51 -12.14 5.33
C TRP A 374 16.83 -11.11 4.24
N LEU A 375 15.83 -10.69 3.48
CA LEU A 375 15.94 -9.60 2.50
C LEU A 375 15.08 -8.38 2.89
N GLY A 376 14.64 -8.31 4.14
CA GLY A 376 13.74 -7.26 4.63
C GLY A 376 12.32 -7.43 4.09
N THR A 377 11.54 -6.36 4.20
CA THR A 377 10.14 -6.32 3.76
C THR A 377 9.95 -5.35 2.59
N ASP A 378 8.91 -5.58 1.79
CA ASP A 378 8.56 -4.71 0.68
C ASP A 378 7.78 -3.45 1.10
N ALA A 379 7.38 -2.65 0.11
CA ALA A 379 6.63 -1.40 0.31
C ALA A 379 5.27 -1.58 1.01
N THR A 380 4.80 -2.81 1.16
CA THR A 380 3.52 -3.18 1.80
C THR A 380 3.73 -4.04 3.06
N GLY A 381 4.98 -4.23 3.47
CA GLY A 381 5.34 -5.00 4.66
C GLY A 381 5.36 -6.50 4.45
N MET A 382 5.45 -7.01 3.23
CA MET A 382 5.57 -8.45 2.97
C MET A 382 7.04 -8.89 2.90
N ASP A 383 7.34 -10.13 3.29
CA ASP A 383 8.71 -10.66 3.29
C ASP A 383 9.30 -10.76 1.87
N MET A 384 10.42 -10.06 1.65
CA MET A 384 11.02 -9.93 0.31
C MET A 384 11.69 -11.23 -0.15
N PHE A 385 12.24 -12.03 0.77
CA PHE A 385 12.93 -13.28 0.41
C PHE A 385 11.95 -14.34 -0.11
N THR A 386 10.81 -14.48 0.56
CA THR A 386 9.69 -15.33 0.14
C THR A 386 9.15 -14.89 -1.22
N ARG A 387 8.95 -13.58 -1.40
CA ARG A 387 8.47 -13.01 -2.66
C ARG A 387 9.47 -13.21 -3.80
N LEU A 388 10.77 -13.15 -3.53
CA LEU A 388 11.82 -13.41 -4.52
C LEU A 388 11.77 -14.85 -5.05
N MET A 389 11.60 -15.83 -4.15
CA MET A 389 11.47 -17.25 -4.51
C MET A 389 10.17 -17.52 -5.29
N TYR A 390 9.03 -17.06 -4.78
CA TYR A 390 7.75 -17.21 -5.47
C TYR A 390 7.73 -16.48 -6.81
N GLY A 391 8.34 -15.28 -6.88
CA GLY A 391 8.49 -14.52 -8.12
C GLY A 391 9.27 -15.27 -9.18
N GLY A 392 10.31 -16.00 -8.79
CA GLY A 392 11.06 -16.88 -9.68
C GLY A 392 10.23 -18.02 -10.23
N ARG A 393 9.32 -18.59 -9.42
CA ARG A 393 8.40 -19.65 -9.87
C ARG A 393 7.53 -19.15 -11.02
N VAL A 394 6.98 -17.95 -10.89
CA VAL A 394 6.13 -17.33 -11.91
C VAL A 394 6.92 -16.93 -13.14
N SER A 395 8.06 -16.24 -13.00
CA SER A 395 8.87 -15.80 -14.15
C SER A 395 9.42 -16.99 -14.96
N LEU A 396 9.87 -18.07 -14.31
CA LEU A 396 10.29 -19.29 -14.99
C LEU A 396 9.12 -19.97 -15.72
N LEU A 397 7.95 -20.08 -15.06
CA LEU A 397 6.74 -20.66 -15.66
C LEU A 397 6.34 -19.92 -16.93
N VAL A 398 6.33 -18.58 -16.90
CA VAL A 398 6.03 -17.75 -18.08
C VAL A 398 6.99 -18.06 -19.22
N GLY A 399 8.30 -18.09 -18.92
CA GLY A 399 9.32 -18.46 -19.91
C GLY A 399 9.02 -19.78 -20.60
N PHE A 400 8.81 -20.85 -19.82
CA PHE A 400 8.56 -22.18 -20.35
C PHE A 400 7.28 -22.28 -21.18
N VAL A 401 6.17 -21.72 -20.70
CA VAL A 401 4.88 -21.80 -21.40
C VAL A 401 4.90 -21.03 -22.71
N VAL A 402 5.46 -19.81 -22.71
CA VAL A 402 5.57 -18.97 -23.92
C VAL A 402 6.40 -19.67 -25.00
N VAL A 403 7.59 -20.16 -24.63
CA VAL A 403 8.48 -20.86 -25.57
C VAL A 403 7.84 -22.16 -26.07
N PHE A 404 7.13 -22.89 -25.21
CA PHE A 404 6.41 -24.09 -25.59
C PHE A 404 5.33 -23.80 -26.65
N ILE A 405 4.50 -22.77 -26.44
CA ILE A 405 3.47 -22.35 -27.41
C ILE A 405 4.11 -21.92 -28.73
N ALA A 406 5.17 -21.11 -28.66
CA ALA A 406 5.88 -20.61 -29.83
C ALA A 406 6.49 -21.74 -30.67
N VAL A 407 7.14 -22.70 -30.01
CA VAL A 407 7.73 -23.87 -30.65
C VAL A 407 6.66 -24.78 -31.23
N LEU A 408 5.56 -25.04 -30.51
CA LEU A 408 4.48 -25.89 -30.98
C LEU A 408 3.87 -25.35 -32.29
N ILE A 409 3.47 -24.07 -32.30
CA ILE A 409 2.88 -23.43 -33.49
C ILE A 409 3.93 -23.34 -34.61
N GLY A 410 5.15 -22.93 -34.26
CA GLY A 410 6.25 -22.75 -35.20
C GLY A 410 6.66 -24.03 -35.92
N VAL A 411 6.77 -25.14 -35.20
CA VAL A 411 7.13 -26.45 -35.76
C VAL A 411 6.03 -26.96 -36.70
N VAL A 412 4.76 -26.82 -36.31
CA VAL A 412 3.63 -27.24 -37.15
C VAL A 412 3.58 -26.43 -38.43
N LEU A 413 3.55 -25.10 -38.34
CA LEU A 413 3.41 -24.24 -39.52
C LEU A 413 4.68 -24.22 -40.39
N GLY A 414 5.86 -24.18 -39.77
CA GLY A 414 7.14 -24.25 -40.47
C GLY A 414 7.36 -25.60 -41.16
N GLY A 415 6.96 -26.69 -40.52
CA GLY A 415 7.01 -28.03 -41.09
C GLY A 415 6.11 -28.18 -42.31
N LEU A 416 4.87 -27.67 -42.24
CA LEU A 416 3.95 -27.65 -43.37
C LEU A 416 4.48 -26.78 -44.52
N ALA A 417 4.95 -25.56 -44.23
CA ALA A 417 5.49 -24.64 -45.23
C ALA A 417 6.71 -25.24 -45.95
N GLY A 418 7.68 -25.75 -45.20
CA GLY A 418 8.91 -26.32 -45.76
C GLY A 418 8.68 -27.60 -46.56
N TYR A 419 7.72 -28.44 -46.13
CA TYR A 419 7.42 -29.70 -46.80
C TYR A 419 6.67 -29.50 -48.12
N PHE A 420 5.53 -28.80 -48.08
CA PHE A 420 4.66 -28.66 -49.25
C PHE A 420 5.19 -27.66 -50.27
N GLY A 421 5.92 -26.62 -49.85
CA GLY A 421 6.37 -25.56 -50.75
C GLY A 421 5.20 -24.82 -51.42
N GLY A 422 5.49 -24.15 -52.54
CA GLY A 422 4.49 -23.54 -53.43
C GLY A 422 3.52 -22.59 -52.70
N ILE A 423 2.22 -22.77 -52.91
CA ILE A 423 1.17 -21.90 -52.36
C ILE A 423 1.07 -22.00 -50.83
N VAL A 424 1.20 -23.21 -50.26
CA VAL A 424 1.13 -23.41 -48.80
C VAL A 424 2.23 -22.62 -48.11
N ASP A 425 3.45 -22.72 -48.65
CA ASP A 425 4.60 -21.97 -48.18
C ASP A 425 4.37 -20.45 -48.29
N VAL A 426 3.93 -19.99 -49.47
CA VAL A 426 3.63 -18.56 -49.68
C VAL A 426 2.62 -18.04 -48.66
N ILE A 427 1.49 -18.74 -48.43
CA ILE A 427 0.46 -18.29 -47.48
C ILE A 427 1.01 -18.21 -46.06
N ILE A 428 1.71 -19.27 -45.60
CA ILE A 428 2.25 -19.30 -44.23
C ILE A 428 3.33 -18.23 -44.06
N MET A 429 4.20 -18.03 -45.05
CA MET A 429 5.25 -17.02 -44.98
C MET A 429 4.69 -15.60 -45.06
N ARG A 430 3.61 -15.37 -45.80
CA ARG A 430 2.88 -14.08 -45.75
C ARG A 430 2.30 -13.83 -44.37
N LEU A 431 1.75 -14.85 -43.72
CA LEU A 431 1.29 -14.72 -42.33
C LEU A 431 2.46 -14.38 -41.40
N VAL A 432 3.60 -15.07 -41.51
CA VAL A 432 4.81 -14.76 -40.74
C VAL A 432 5.30 -13.31 -40.97
N GLU A 433 5.29 -12.84 -42.22
CA GLU A 433 5.65 -11.46 -42.56
C GLU A 433 4.72 -10.44 -41.89
N VAL A 434 3.40 -10.69 -41.84
CA VAL A 434 2.44 -9.84 -41.12
C VAL A 434 2.85 -9.70 -39.65
N PHE A 435 3.18 -10.79 -38.96
CA PHE A 435 3.63 -10.74 -37.57
C PHE A 435 4.93 -9.95 -37.39
N PHE A 436 5.86 -10.02 -38.36
CA PHE A 436 7.12 -9.28 -38.31
C PHE A 436 6.97 -7.79 -38.62
N CYS A 437 5.92 -7.40 -39.35
CA CYS A 437 5.61 -6.01 -39.60
C CYS A 437 5.04 -5.29 -38.38
N ILE A 438 4.49 -6.02 -37.39
CA ILE A 438 3.86 -5.38 -36.23
C ILE A 438 4.85 -5.26 -35.07
N PRO A 439 5.07 -4.05 -34.53
CA PRO A 439 5.90 -3.87 -33.33
C PRO A 439 5.32 -4.60 -32.10
N THR A 440 6.08 -5.55 -31.55
CA THR A 440 5.65 -6.39 -30.42
C THR A 440 5.31 -5.56 -29.17
N LEU A 441 6.17 -4.60 -28.80
CA LEU A 441 5.98 -3.78 -27.59
C LEU A 441 4.68 -2.96 -27.63
N PRO A 442 4.38 -2.19 -28.69
CA PRO A 442 3.09 -1.51 -28.82
C PRO A 442 1.86 -2.41 -28.69
N ILE A 443 1.86 -3.62 -29.29
CA ILE A 443 0.76 -4.58 -29.09
C ILE A 443 0.60 -4.91 -27.61
N LEU A 444 1.71 -5.21 -26.93
CA LEU A 444 1.69 -5.60 -25.52
C LEU A 444 1.21 -4.46 -24.61
N ILE A 445 1.53 -3.21 -24.95
CA ILE A 445 0.99 -2.03 -24.25
C ILE A 445 -0.53 -1.93 -24.45
N ILE A 446 -1.01 -2.06 -25.69
CA ILE A 446 -2.44 -2.01 -25.99
C ILE A 446 -3.20 -3.12 -25.26
N ILE A 447 -2.70 -4.36 -25.31
CA ILE A 447 -3.30 -5.50 -24.60
C ILE A 447 -3.23 -5.28 -23.09
N GLY A 448 -2.12 -4.78 -22.57
CA GLY A 448 -1.96 -4.42 -21.15
C GLY A 448 -3.00 -3.41 -20.68
N ALA A 449 -3.25 -2.37 -21.48
CA ALA A 449 -4.25 -1.34 -21.21
C ALA A 449 -5.68 -1.88 -21.31
N ILE A 450 -5.99 -2.72 -22.31
CA ILE A 450 -7.30 -3.38 -22.43
C ILE A 450 -7.56 -4.27 -21.20
N MET A 451 -6.57 -5.03 -20.75
CA MET A 451 -6.70 -5.88 -19.56
C MET A 451 -6.88 -5.07 -18.27
N ASP A 452 -6.29 -3.87 -18.19
CA ASP A 452 -6.51 -2.94 -17.07
C ASP A 452 -7.94 -2.40 -17.07
N GLU A 453 -8.45 -1.97 -18.22
CA GLU A 453 -9.83 -1.49 -18.38
C GLU A 453 -10.86 -2.58 -18.06
N MET A 454 -10.63 -3.81 -18.53
CA MET A 454 -11.48 -4.96 -18.25
C MET A 454 -11.35 -5.49 -16.81
N ARG A 455 -10.49 -4.90 -15.97
CA ARG A 455 -10.21 -5.31 -14.59
C ARG A 455 -9.91 -6.81 -14.46
N VAL A 456 -9.10 -7.32 -15.40
CA VAL A 456 -8.77 -8.75 -15.45
C VAL A 456 -8.01 -9.15 -14.17
N SER A 457 -8.47 -10.22 -13.52
CA SER A 457 -7.83 -10.76 -12.31
C SER A 457 -6.36 -11.14 -12.56
N GLY A 458 -5.52 -11.09 -11.51
CA GLY A 458 -4.08 -11.36 -11.62
C GLY A 458 -3.74 -12.71 -12.27
N SER A 459 -4.45 -13.78 -11.90
CA SER A 459 -4.23 -15.12 -12.47
C SER A 459 -4.65 -15.22 -13.94
N SER A 460 -5.80 -14.62 -14.30
CA SER A 460 -6.25 -14.58 -15.69
C SER A 460 -5.33 -13.72 -16.56
N ARG A 461 -4.84 -12.60 -16.03
CA ARG A 461 -3.90 -11.71 -16.71
C ARG A 461 -2.59 -12.43 -17.04
N LEU A 462 -2.05 -13.17 -16.06
CA LEU A 462 -0.87 -13.99 -16.24
C LEU A 462 -1.06 -15.02 -17.38
N LEU A 463 -2.20 -15.71 -17.43
CA LEU A 463 -2.53 -16.65 -18.50
C LEU A 463 -2.60 -15.95 -19.88
N TYR A 464 -3.29 -14.82 -19.97
CA TYR A 464 -3.42 -14.06 -21.22
C TYR A 464 -2.07 -13.55 -21.72
N LEU A 465 -1.20 -13.06 -20.84
CA LEU A 465 0.16 -12.65 -21.20
C LEU A 465 0.97 -13.82 -21.77
N MET A 466 0.90 -15.01 -21.16
CA MET A 466 1.59 -16.20 -21.69
C MET A 466 1.09 -16.58 -23.09
N ILE A 467 -0.23 -16.55 -23.31
CA ILE A 467 -0.82 -16.88 -24.62
C ILE A 467 -0.40 -15.87 -25.67
N VAL A 468 -0.52 -14.57 -25.37
CA VAL A 468 -0.19 -13.48 -26.30
C VAL A 468 1.30 -13.49 -26.65
N LEU A 469 2.19 -13.62 -25.67
CA LEU A 469 3.63 -13.68 -25.92
C LEU A 469 4.02 -14.91 -26.75
N GLY A 470 3.40 -16.07 -26.51
CA GLY A 470 3.59 -17.27 -27.33
C GLY A 470 3.10 -17.08 -28.77
N LEU A 471 1.93 -16.45 -28.93
CA LEU A 471 1.35 -16.16 -30.25
C LEU A 471 2.11 -15.08 -31.02
N LEU A 472 2.86 -14.19 -30.36
CA LEU A 472 3.68 -13.20 -31.04
C LEU A 472 5.08 -13.74 -31.41
N SER A 473 5.52 -14.85 -30.81
CA SER A 473 6.88 -15.38 -30.98
C SER A 473 7.00 -16.58 -31.94
N TRP A 474 5.90 -17.27 -32.29
CA TRP A 474 5.96 -18.47 -33.16
C TRP A 474 6.53 -18.20 -34.57
N ALA A 475 6.34 -16.99 -35.09
CA ALA A 475 6.69 -16.63 -36.47
C ALA A 475 8.18 -16.83 -36.78
N GLY A 476 9.05 -16.51 -35.81
CA GLY A 476 10.49 -16.76 -35.90
C GLY A 476 10.84 -18.24 -35.97
N VAL A 477 10.21 -19.05 -35.11
CA VAL A 477 10.38 -20.51 -35.13
C VAL A 477 9.90 -21.10 -36.45
N ALA A 478 8.73 -20.70 -36.94
CA ALA A 478 8.19 -21.21 -38.22
C ALA A 478 9.13 -20.95 -39.40
N ARG A 479 9.68 -19.74 -39.50
CA ARG A 479 10.63 -19.40 -40.56
C ARG A 479 11.92 -20.24 -40.47
N MET A 480 12.45 -20.42 -39.27
CA MET A 480 13.64 -21.23 -39.03
C MET A 480 13.42 -22.70 -39.37
N VAL A 481 12.32 -23.29 -38.87
CA VAL A 481 11.94 -24.68 -39.16
C VAL A 481 11.72 -24.88 -40.66
N ARG A 482 10.99 -23.99 -41.33
CA ARG A 482 10.79 -24.04 -42.79
C ARG A 482 12.12 -24.17 -43.53
N GLY A 483 13.10 -23.34 -43.21
CA GLY A 483 14.40 -23.35 -43.89
C GLY A 483 15.13 -24.70 -43.74
N GLN A 484 15.09 -25.30 -42.55
CA GLN A 484 15.69 -26.61 -42.31
C GLN A 484 14.93 -27.72 -43.04
N ILE A 485 13.60 -27.69 -42.99
CA ILE A 485 12.75 -28.70 -43.61
C ILE A 485 12.91 -28.67 -45.13
N LEU A 486 13.04 -27.50 -45.76
CA LEU A 486 13.28 -27.37 -47.20
C LEU A 486 14.58 -28.07 -47.61
N SER A 487 15.65 -27.94 -46.82
CA SER A 487 16.92 -28.63 -47.09
C SER A 487 16.84 -30.13 -46.82
N LEU A 488 16.16 -30.55 -45.75
CA LEU A 488 16.03 -31.97 -45.38
C LEU A 488 15.13 -32.75 -46.34
N ARG A 489 14.12 -32.09 -46.93
CA ARG A 489 13.20 -32.70 -47.89
C ARG A 489 13.91 -33.22 -49.14
N GLU A 490 14.98 -32.55 -49.57
CA GLU A 490 15.76 -32.91 -50.76
C GLU A 490 16.81 -34.00 -50.49
N GLN A 491 16.90 -34.55 -49.28
CA GLN A 491 17.87 -35.60 -48.95
C GLN A 491 17.39 -37.01 -49.35
N GLU A 492 18.35 -37.91 -49.61
CA GLU A 492 18.10 -39.28 -50.10
C GLU A 492 17.15 -40.10 -49.20
N PHE A 493 17.21 -39.90 -47.87
CA PHE A 493 16.32 -40.61 -46.94
C PHE A 493 14.85 -40.25 -47.18
N MET A 494 14.57 -39.02 -47.60
CA MET A 494 13.20 -38.59 -47.92
C MET A 494 12.71 -39.20 -49.23
N VAL A 495 13.57 -39.30 -50.24
CA VAL A 495 13.28 -40.03 -51.48
C VAL A 495 12.92 -41.49 -51.17
N ALA A 496 13.67 -42.13 -50.26
CA ALA A 496 13.36 -43.48 -49.80
C ALA A 496 12.00 -43.57 -49.06
N THR A 497 11.66 -42.58 -48.22
CA THR A 497 10.33 -42.55 -47.56
C THR A 497 9.18 -42.40 -48.56
N GLU A 498 9.40 -41.70 -49.66
CA GLU A 498 8.42 -41.52 -50.73
C GLU A 498 8.26 -42.79 -51.55
N ALA A 499 9.36 -43.42 -51.95
CA ALA A 499 9.36 -44.69 -52.68
C ALA A 499 8.68 -45.83 -51.90
N THR A 500 8.74 -45.78 -50.56
CA THR A 500 8.11 -46.76 -49.66
C THR A 500 6.66 -46.44 -49.29
N GLY A 501 6.08 -45.36 -49.85
CA GLY A 501 4.67 -45.01 -49.66
C GLY A 501 4.32 -44.49 -48.26
N ILE A 502 5.29 -43.95 -47.51
CA ILE A 502 5.03 -43.40 -46.17
C ILE A 502 4.11 -42.18 -46.25
N SER A 503 3.08 -42.14 -45.39
CA SER A 503 2.12 -41.04 -45.36
C SER A 503 2.79 -39.68 -45.07
N VAL A 504 2.24 -38.61 -45.64
CA VAL A 504 2.81 -37.24 -45.53
C VAL A 504 2.99 -36.78 -44.09
N SER A 505 1.99 -37.00 -43.22
CA SER A 505 2.10 -36.65 -41.80
C SER A 505 3.26 -37.39 -41.12
N ARG A 506 3.46 -38.67 -41.44
CA ARG A 506 4.58 -39.46 -40.91
C ARG A 506 5.92 -38.99 -41.49
N ARG A 507 5.97 -38.63 -42.78
CA ARG A 507 7.14 -37.98 -43.40
C ARG A 507 7.55 -36.71 -42.64
N ILE A 508 6.59 -35.82 -42.37
CA ILE A 508 6.86 -34.57 -41.63
C ILE A 508 7.25 -34.84 -40.17
N PHE A 509 6.38 -35.46 -39.38
CA PHE A 509 6.55 -35.51 -37.92
C PHE A 509 7.45 -36.65 -37.43
N LYS A 510 7.66 -37.70 -38.23
CA LYS A 510 8.51 -38.85 -37.85
C LYS A 510 9.88 -38.86 -38.53
N HIS A 511 10.03 -38.18 -39.68
CA HIS A 511 11.30 -38.18 -40.42
C HIS A 511 11.93 -36.79 -40.53
N LEU A 512 11.16 -35.74 -40.80
CA LEU A 512 11.73 -34.40 -40.98
C LEU A 512 11.90 -33.61 -39.67
N VAL A 513 10.81 -33.42 -38.91
CA VAL A 513 10.82 -32.66 -37.65
C VAL A 513 11.85 -33.20 -36.65
N PRO A 514 12.02 -34.52 -36.44
CA PRO A 514 13.03 -35.04 -35.54
C PRO A 514 14.47 -34.63 -35.88
N ASN A 515 14.78 -34.42 -37.16
CA ASN A 515 16.09 -33.93 -37.60
C ASN A 515 16.29 -32.43 -37.30
N VAL A 516 15.23 -31.68 -37.02
CA VAL A 516 15.28 -30.25 -36.66
C VAL A 516 15.27 -30.05 -35.13
N ILE A 517 14.90 -31.07 -34.34
CA ILE A 517 14.86 -31.01 -32.87
C ILE A 517 16.16 -30.46 -32.26
N PRO A 518 17.37 -30.90 -32.65
CA PRO A 518 18.62 -30.34 -32.12
C PRO A 518 18.68 -28.81 -32.18
N LEU A 519 18.34 -28.24 -33.33
CA LEU A 519 18.32 -26.79 -33.54
C LEU A 519 17.19 -26.12 -32.75
N LEU A 520 16.04 -26.77 -32.64
CA LEU A 520 14.91 -26.29 -31.85
C LEU A 520 15.23 -26.22 -30.35
N ILE A 521 15.96 -27.19 -29.80
CA ILE A 521 16.35 -27.17 -28.38
C ILE A 521 17.29 -25.99 -28.12
N VAL A 522 18.27 -25.76 -28.99
CA VAL A 522 19.18 -24.59 -28.90
C VAL A 522 18.38 -23.30 -28.91
N TYR A 523 17.52 -23.13 -29.92
CA TYR A 523 16.70 -21.94 -30.07
C TYR A 523 15.75 -21.72 -28.88
N ALA A 524 15.08 -22.78 -28.43
CA ALA A 524 14.15 -22.73 -27.30
C ALA A 524 14.88 -22.28 -26.03
N THR A 525 16.07 -22.82 -25.78
CA THR A 525 16.86 -22.48 -24.59
C THR A 525 17.26 -21.00 -24.60
N MET A 526 17.74 -20.47 -25.73
CA MET A 526 18.07 -19.05 -25.85
C MET A 526 16.82 -18.16 -25.75
N SER A 527 15.69 -18.63 -26.27
CA SER A 527 14.41 -17.91 -26.25
C SER A 527 13.79 -17.82 -24.85
N LEU A 528 14.09 -18.78 -23.95
CA LEU A 528 13.66 -18.70 -22.55
C LEU A 528 14.24 -17.46 -21.88
N GLY A 529 15.53 -17.19 -22.10
CA GLY A 529 16.20 -16.00 -21.55
C GLY A 529 15.56 -14.68 -22.03
N SER A 530 15.37 -14.54 -23.35
CA SER A 530 14.75 -13.33 -23.90
C SER A 530 13.28 -13.15 -23.48
N THR A 531 12.55 -14.25 -23.29
CA THR A 531 11.17 -14.24 -22.82
C THR A 531 11.08 -13.76 -21.38
N ILE A 532 11.96 -14.22 -20.49
CA ILE A 532 12.01 -13.79 -19.08
C ILE A 532 12.31 -12.29 -19.00
N ILE A 533 13.24 -11.78 -19.82
CA ILE A 533 13.50 -10.33 -19.91
C ILE A 533 12.24 -9.58 -20.37
N THR A 534 11.56 -10.10 -21.39
CA THR A 534 10.35 -9.46 -21.94
C THR A 534 9.23 -9.40 -20.90
N GLU A 535 8.96 -10.49 -20.19
CA GLU A 535 8.01 -10.50 -19.06
C GLU A 535 8.42 -9.50 -17.98
N SER A 536 9.69 -9.50 -17.60
CA SER A 536 10.21 -8.60 -16.57
C SER A 536 10.08 -7.14 -16.97
N THR A 537 10.31 -6.81 -18.25
CA THR A 537 10.12 -5.46 -18.79
C THR A 537 8.65 -5.04 -18.75
N LEU A 538 7.72 -5.92 -19.14
CA LEU A 538 6.29 -5.61 -19.07
C LEU A 538 5.83 -5.41 -17.63
N SER A 539 6.26 -6.28 -16.71
CA SER A 539 5.93 -6.17 -15.29
C SER A 539 6.56 -4.92 -14.67
N PHE A 540 7.79 -4.55 -15.07
CA PHE A 540 8.42 -3.28 -14.70
C PHE A 540 7.63 -2.05 -15.21
N LEU A 541 7.07 -2.11 -16.40
CA LEU A 541 6.21 -1.06 -16.95
C LEU A 541 4.79 -1.06 -16.35
N GLY A 542 4.49 -1.95 -15.40
CA GLY A 542 3.16 -2.10 -14.81
C GLY A 542 2.12 -2.74 -15.73
N LEU A 543 2.54 -3.25 -16.89
CA LEU A 543 1.69 -3.88 -17.92
C LEU A 543 1.68 -5.41 -17.82
N GLY A 544 2.64 -5.99 -17.11
CA GLY A 544 2.78 -7.42 -16.86
C GLY A 544 1.86 -7.93 -15.76
N VAL A 545 2.38 -8.80 -14.88
CA VAL A 545 1.59 -9.35 -13.77
C VAL A 545 1.37 -8.27 -12.71
N LYS A 546 0.12 -8.09 -12.27
CA LYS A 546 -0.22 -7.08 -11.26
C LYS A 546 0.05 -7.58 -9.84
N TYR A 547 0.39 -6.64 -8.96
CA TYR A 547 0.38 -6.83 -7.51
C TYR A 547 -0.99 -7.38 -7.04
N PRO A 548 -1.07 -8.29 -6.05
CA PRO A 548 -0.01 -8.76 -5.13
C PRO A 548 0.84 -9.94 -5.62
N THR A 549 0.56 -10.48 -6.81
CA THR A 549 1.31 -11.61 -7.37
C THR A 549 2.76 -11.20 -7.67
N ALA A 550 3.71 -11.90 -7.05
CA ALA A 550 5.13 -11.63 -7.24
C ALA A 550 5.63 -12.21 -8.57
N THR A 551 6.39 -11.40 -9.31
CA THR A 551 7.31 -11.80 -10.39
C THR A 551 8.59 -10.99 -10.20
N TRP A 552 9.72 -11.42 -10.77
CA TRP A 552 10.95 -10.64 -10.64
C TRP A 552 10.82 -9.23 -11.21
N GLY A 553 10.09 -9.06 -12.34
CA GLY A 553 9.82 -7.74 -12.90
C GLY A 553 8.94 -6.86 -12.02
N ASN A 554 7.90 -7.42 -11.38
CA ASN A 554 7.00 -6.67 -10.50
C ASN A 554 7.70 -6.25 -9.19
N ILE A 555 8.60 -7.10 -8.67
CA ILE A 555 9.43 -6.72 -7.51
C ILE A 555 10.28 -5.48 -7.82
N ILE A 556 10.87 -5.41 -9.02
CA ILE A 556 11.63 -4.25 -9.46
C ILE A 556 10.73 -3.02 -9.68
N ASN A 557 9.51 -3.21 -10.21
CA ASN A 557 8.52 -2.12 -10.35
C ASN A 557 8.20 -1.43 -9.01
N GLY A 558 8.20 -2.20 -7.91
CA GLY A 558 7.96 -1.69 -6.56
C GLY A 558 8.97 -0.65 -6.06
N VAL A 559 10.07 -0.44 -6.80
CA VAL A 559 11.16 0.50 -6.47
C VAL A 559 11.44 1.40 -7.69
N SER A 560 10.41 2.10 -8.17
CA SER A 560 10.49 2.90 -9.40
C SER A 560 10.91 4.36 -9.17
N THR A 561 10.97 4.83 -7.93
CA THR A 561 11.41 6.20 -7.60
C THR A 561 12.91 6.27 -7.33
N SER A 562 13.54 7.39 -7.71
CA SER A 562 14.98 7.62 -7.41
C SER A 562 15.29 7.57 -5.91
N TYR A 563 14.32 7.93 -5.07
CA TYR A 563 14.43 7.82 -3.62
C TYR A 563 14.47 6.35 -3.19
N ASP A 564 13.51 5.54 -3.64
CA ASP A 564 13.45 4.13 -3.24
C ASP A 564 14.68 3.35 -3.74
N MET A 565 15.15 3.63 -4.96
CA MET A 565 16.30 2.95 -5.56
C MET A 565 17.61 3.20 -4.78
N ASN A 566 17.79 4.41 -4.25
CA ASN A 566 18.98 4.79 -3.49
C ASN A 566 18.94 4.29 -2.04
N ASN A 567 17.77 4.33 -1.40
CA ASN A 567 17.64 4.03 0.02
C ASN A 567 17.34 2.55 0.32
N PHE A 568 16.75 1.80 -0.62
CA PHE A 568 16.34 0.41 -0.41
C PHE A 568 16.89 -0.56 -1.48
N PRO A 569 18.24 -0.64 -1.63
CA PRO A 569 18.86 -1.48 -2.67
C PRO A 569 18.54 -2.98 -2.53
N TRP A 570 18.27 -3.46 -1.32
CA TRP A 570 17.91 -4.87 -1.07
C TRP A 570 16.56 -5.29 -1.65
N LEU A 571 15.70 -4.33 -2.03
CA LEU A 571 14.39 -4.65 -2.61
C LEU A 571 14.48 -5.06 -4.08
N TRP A 572 15.34 -4.41 -4.87
CA TRP A 572 15.38 -4.59 -6.33
C TRP A 572 16.63 -5.32 -6.83
N ILE A 573 17.78 -5.16 -6.17
CA ILE A 573 19.04 -5.81 -6.59
C ILE A 573 18.92 -7.34 -6.61
N PRO A 574 18.34 -8.01 -5.59
CA PRO A 574 18.20 -9.47 -5.61
C PRO A 574 17.34 -9.95 -6.79
N ALA A 575 16.21 -9.28 -7.06
CA ALA A 575 15.34 -9.61 -8.20
C ALA A 575 16.06 -9.40 -9.54
N GLY A 576 16.76 -8.27 -9.70
CA GLY A 576 17.57 -8.00 -10.88
C GLY A 576 18.68 -9.04 -11.09
N LEU A 577 19.37 -9.44 -10.02
CA LEU A 577 20.41 -10.47 -10.07
C LEU A 577 19.84 -11.84 -10.44
N CYS A 578 18.68 -12.21 -9.89
CA CYS A 578 17.99 -13.45 -10.27
C CYS A 578 17.65 -13.48 -11.77
N ILE A 579 17.17 -12.36 -12.35
CA ILE A 579 16.94 -12.26 -13.80
C ILE A 579 18.26 -12.45 -14.55
N VAL A 580 19.29 -11.68 -14.22
CA VAL A 580 20.59 -11.71 -14.94
C VAL A 580 21.21 -13.10 -14.91
N VAL A 581 21.30 -13.72 -13.73
CA VAL A 581 21.91 -15.03 -13.54
C VAL A 581 21.12 -16.12 -14.27
N THR A 582 19.78 -16.08 -14.21
CA THR A 582 18.91 -17.04 -14.90
C THR A 582 19.02 -16.92 -16.42
N VAL A 583 19.00 -15.70 -16.95
CA VAL A 583 19.09 -15.45 -18.39
C VAL A 583 20.46 -15.85 -18.94
N LEU A 584 21.54 -15.49 -18.23
CA LEU A 584 22.90 -15.92 -18.60
C LEU A 584 23.02 -17.44 -18.59
N ALA A 585 22.44 -18.11 -17.59
CA ALA A 585 22.46 -19.55 -17.51
C ALA A 585 21.73 -20.22 -18.69
N PHE A 586 20.56 -19.73 -19.08
CA PHE A 586 19.88 -20.20 -20.30
C PHE A 586 20.72 -19.97 -21.57
N ASN A 587 21.36 -18.80 -21.71
CA ASN A 587 22.22 -18.54 -22.86
C ASN A 587 23.43 -19.49 -22.90
N PHE A 588 24.11 -19.71 -21.77
CA PHE A 588 25.23 -20.65 -21.71
C PHE A 588 24.83 -22.10 -22.03
N VAL A 589 23.65 -22.53 -21.57
CA VAL A 589 23.12 -23.85 -21.93
C VAL A 589 22.79 -23.91 -23.42
N GLY A 590 22.19 -22.86 -23.99
CA GLY A 590 21.87 -22.76 -25.41
C GLY A 590 23.12 -22.86 -26.29
N ASP A 591 24.16 -22.07 -25.99
CA ASP A 591 25.45 -22.12 -26.70
C ASP A 591 26.14 -23.48 -26.53
N GLY A 592 26.13 -24.04 -25.32
CA GLY A 592 26.67 -25.37 -25.07
C GLY A 592 25.99 -26.47 -25.87
N LEU A 593 24.65 -26.40 -26.00
CA LEU A 593 23.89 -27.32 -26.83
C LEU A 593 24.21 -27.13 -28.32
N ARG A 594 24.34 -25.88 -28.78
CA ARG A 594 24.72 -25.55 -30.15
C ARG A 594 26.06 -26.17 -30.51
N ASP A 595 27.05 -25.97 -29.66
CA ASP A 595 28.39 -26.52 -29.82
C ASP A 595 28.39 -28.05 -29.81
N ALA A 596 27.57 -28.64 -28.94
CA ALA A 596 27.45 -30.09 -28.82
C ALA A 596 26.84 -30.73 -30.09
N PHE A 597 25.85 -30.06 -30.69
CA PHE A 597 25.18 -30.50 -31.91
C PHE A 597 25.94 -30.18 -33.20
N ASP A 598 26.92 -29.27 -33.21
CA ASP A 598 27.72 -28.96 -34.40
C ASP A 598 28.69 -30.12 -34.75
N PRO A 599 28.54 -30.80 -35.90
CA PRO A 599 29.45 -31.88 -36.31
C PRO A 599 30.84 -31.38 -36.73
N ARG A 600 30.97 -30.10 -37.12
CA ARG A 600 32.16 -29.49 -37.70
C ARG A 600 33.11 -28.89 -36.66
N MET A 601 32.67 -28.73 -35.42
CA MET A 601 33.56 -28.42 -34.29
C MET A 601 34.49 -29.63 -34.01
N LYS A 602 35.53 -29.76 -34.83
CA LYS A 602 36.57 -30.78 -34.70
C LYS A 602 37.70 -30.27 -33.80
N ARG A 603 38.04 -31.16 -32.84
CA ARG A 603 39.20 -31.21 -31.92
C ARG A 603 39.16 -30.27 -30.73
#